data_AF-A0A934R2V6-F1
#
_entry.id   AF-A0A934R2V6-F1
#
_cell.length_a   1.000
_cell.length_b   1.000
_cell.length_c   1.000
_cell.angle_alpha   90.00
_cell.angle_beta   90.00
_cell.angle_gamma   90.00
#
_symmetry.space_group_name_H-M   'P 1'
#
loop_
_entity.id
_entity.type
_entity.pdbx_description
1 polymer ?
#
loop_
_entity_poly.entity_id
_entity_poly.type
_entity_poly.pdbx_seq_one_letter_code
_entity_poly.pdbx_strand_id
1 'polypeptide(L)'
;MKAALSISAVVCVTAAAVFLWRAGESAPPVSRSPVPAPSRGPAPTSVNADPADVFQRAFWKRPTGEDRIEAAERREWADADGVNRWQWFIKLKPSAALVKHLREDNAFDLRPSGEIPVSDGAPSWFSFKRGEVEVLEAPRGHMRLVFSKDGKVLLATDSGGGFQQGVSHTPQSAPAPVPDTVQGRLPVTSPPKPNP
;
A
#
# COMPACT_ATOMS: atom_id res chain seq x y z
N MET A 1 -84.99 5.92 -20.90
CA MET A 1 -85.81 4.77 -20.41
C MET A 1 -84.87 3.80 -19.70
N LYS A 2 -85.36 3.16 -18.64
CA LYS A 2 -84.63 2.36 -17.65
C LYS A 2 -84.13 0.99 -18.19
N ALA A 3 -83.17 0.42 -17.45
CA ALA A 3 -82.88 -1.01 -17.21
C ALA A 3 -82.09 -1.78 -18.30
N ALA A 4 -81.17 -2.74 -18.02
CA ALA A 4 -80.75 -3.38 -16.76
C ALA A 4 -79.42 -4.17 -16.92
N LEU A 5 -78.75 -4.33 -15.77
CA LEU A 5 -77.84 -5.37 -15.24
C LEU A 5 -77.27 -6.53 -16.12
N SER A 6 -75.98 -6.85 -15.89
CA SER A 6 -75.46 -8.13 -15.31
C SER A 6 -73.92 -8.15 -15.39
N ILE A 7 -73.14 -8.11 -14.30
CA ILE A 7 -72.75 -9.16 -13.33
C ILE A 7 -71.83 -10.26 -13.91
N SER A 8 -70.58 -10.25 -13.39
CA SER A 8 -69.66 -11.34 -13.08
C SER A 8 -68.91 -12.15 -14.15
N ALA A 9 -67.59 -12.08 -13.98
CA ALA A 9 -66.67 -13.19 -13.69
C ALA A 9 -65.92 -13.89 -14.84
N VAL A 10 -64.59 -13.68 -14.81
CA VAL A 10 -63.49 -14.67 -14.88
C VAL A 10 -63.54 -15.59 -16.13
N VAL A 11 -62.53 -15.62 -16.99
CA VAL A 11 -61.36 -16.52 -16.86
C VAL A 11 -60.47 -16.32 -18.10
N CYS A 12 -59.16 -16.19 -17.84
CA CYS A 12 -58.02 -16.80 -18.54
C CYS A 12 -58.21 -17.14 -20.02
N VAL A 13 -57.36 -16.69 -20.93
CA VAL A 13 -56.01 -17.22 -21.14
C VAL A 13 -55.39 -16.29 -22.19
N THR A 14 -54.33 -15.52 -21.88
CA THR A 14 -53.31 -15.03 -22.85
C THR A 14 -52.30 -14.06 -22.19
N ALA A 15 -51.91 -14.30 -20.93
CA ALA A 15 -50.86 -13.48 -20.30
C ALA A 15 -49.84 -14.30 -19.48
N ALA A 16 -49.66 -15.59 -19.80
CA ALA A 16 -48.85 -16.51 -18.99
C ALA A 16 -47.67 -17.16 -19.74
N ALA A 17 -47.21 -16.59 -20.86
CA ALA A 17 -46.11 -17.20 -21.64
C ALA A 17 -44.79 -16.40 -21.69
N VAL A 18 -44.71 -15.19 -21.11
CA VAL A 18 -43.48 -14.35 -21.21
C VAL A 18 -42.85 -14.03 -19.84
N PHE A 19 -43.54 -14.28 -18.73
CA PHE A 19 -43.02 -13.97 -17.38
C PHE A 19 -42.29 -15.12 -16.67
N LEU A 20 -42.28 -16.33 -17.25
CA LEU A 20 -41.64 -17.49 -16.62
C LEU A 20 -40.16 -17.70 -16.97
N TRP A 21 -39.53 -16.79 -17.73
CA TRP A 21 -38.08 -16.88 -17.99
C TRP A 21 -37.20 -15.94 -17.16
N ARG A 22 -37.79 -15.18 -16.22
CA ARG A 22 -37.07 -14.08 -15.53
C ARG A 22 -37.16 -14.09 -14.00
N ALA A 23 -37.68 -15.13 -13.37
CA ALA A 23 -37.70 -15.22 -11.92
C ALA A 23 -37.57 -16.67 -11.43
N GLY A 24 -36.48 -16.96 -10.71
CA GLY A 24 -36.46 -18.03 -9.73
C GLY A 24 -35.39 -19.10 -9.92
N GLU A 25 -34.15 -18.74 -9.65
CA GLU A 25 -33.37 -19.55 -8.69
C GLU A 25 -32.48 -18.57 -7.91
N SER A 26 -33.09 -17.88 -6.93
CA SER A 26 -32.30 -17.33 -5.83
C SER A 26 -31.81 -18.52 -5.02
N ALA A 27 -30.70 -19.10 -5.45
CA ALA A 27 -29.85 -19.84 -4.53
C ALA A 27 -29.53 -18.90 -3.35
N PRO A 28 -29.55 -19.37 -2.10
CA PRO A 28 -29.02 -18.58 -0.99
C PRO A 28 -27.63 -18.08 -1.39
N PRO A 29 -27.20 -16.88 -0.99
CA PRO A 29 -25.82 -16.50 -1.20
C PRO A 29 -24.99 -17.58 -0.52
N VAL A 30 -24.44 -18.49 -1.32
CA VAL A 30 -23.31 -19.30 -0.91
C VAL A 30 -22.35 -18.23 -0.45
N SER A 31 -22.16 -18.13 0.86
CA SER A 31 -21.03 -17.44 1.45
C SER A 31 -19.85 -18.01 0.70
N ARG A 32 -19.42 -17.29 -0.34
CA ARG A 32 -18.18 -17.57 -1.02
C ARG A 32 -17.19 -17.26 0.08
N SER A 33 -16.80 -18.29 0.82
CA SER A 33 -15.49 -18.33 1.46
C SER A 33 -14.56 -17.67 0.44
N PRO A 34 -13.87 -16.58 0.81
CA PRO A 34 -13.06 -15.84 -0.14
C PRO A 34 -12.24 -16.88 -0.90
N VAL A 35 -12.47 -16.99 -2.21
CA VAL A 35 -11.63 -17.84 -3.05
C VAL A 35 -10.22 -17.36 -2.76
N PRO A 36 -9.34 -18.20 -2.19
CA PRO A 36 -7.98 -17.77 -1.95
C PRO A 36 -7.46 -17.37 -3.32
N ALA A 37 -7.12 -16.09 -3.48
CA ALA A 37 -6.30 -15.68 -4.60
C ALA A 37 -5.12 -16.67 -4.66
N PRO A 38 -4.71 -17.15 -5.85
CA PRO A 38 -3.66 -18.15 -5.96
C PRO A 38 -2.47 -17.71 -5.11
N SER A 39 -2.13 -18.52 -4.11
CA SER A 39 -1.18 -18.18 -3.06
C SER A 39 0.21 -17.99 -3.65
N ARG A 40 0.51 -16.74 -4.05
CA ARG A 40 1.86 -16.23 -4.28
C ARG A 40 2.51 -16.06 -2.91
N GLY A 41 3.31 -17.04 -2.52
CA GLY A 41 4.09 -17.03 -1.28
C GLY A 41 3.25 -17.17 0.00
N PRO A 42 3.92 -17.25 1.16
CA PRO A 42 3.24 -17.30 2.46
C PRO A 42 2.43 -16.01 2.70
N ALA A 43 1.35 -16.12 3.46
CA ALA A 43 0.60 -14.96 3.93
C ALA A 43 1.49 -14.07 4.83
N PRO A 44 1.27 -12.74 4.87
CA PRO A 44 2.02 -11.87 5.78
C PRO A 44 1.74 -12.24 7.24
N THR A 45 2.77 -12.13 8.08
CA THR A 45 2.67 -12.33 9.53
C THR A 45 1.86 -11.21 10.17
N SER A 46 1.97 -9.99 9.64
CA SER A 46 1.19 -8.83 10.11
C SER A 46 0.71 -7.96 8.95
N VAL A 47 -0.46 -7.34 9.16
CA VAL A 47 -1.03 -6.33 8.26
C VAL A 47 -1.43 -5.13 9.10
N ASN A 48 -0.93 -3.96 8.73
CA ASN A 48 -1.30 -2.68 9.32
C ASN A 48 -2.03 -1.85 8.26
N ALA A 49 -3.23 -1.35 8.60
CA ALA A 49 -4.08 -0.56 7.73
C ALA A 49 -4.36 0.86 8.26
N ASP A 50 -3.63 1.32 9.29
CA ASP A 50 -3.73 2.70 9.75
C ASP A 50 -3.15 3.65 8.68
N PRO A 51 -3.99 4.50 8.05
CA PRO A 51 -3.53 5.39 6.99
C PRO A 51 -2.38 6.30 7.39
N ALA A 52 -2.42 6.85 8.61
CA ALA A 52 -1.43 7.82 9.05
C ALA A 52 -0.08 7.16 9.32
N ASP A 53 -0.09 6.00 10.00
CA ASP A 53 1.15 5.24 10.28
C ASP A 53 1.77 4.70 8.99
N VAL A 54 0.98 4.11 8.08
CA VAL A 54 1.50 3.59 6.81
C VAL A 54 2.08 4.72 5.97
N PHE A 55 1.39 5.87 5.87
CA PHE A 55 1.91 7.04 5.18
C PHE A 55 3.21 7.55 5.80
N GLN A 56 3.26 7.64 7.13
CA GLN A 56 4.45 8.11 7.84
C GLN A 56 5.66 7.22 7.61
N ARG A 57 5.47 5.89 7.57
CA ARG A 57 6.54 4.93 7.28
C ARG A 57 6.96 4.97 5.81
N ALA A 58 6.03 5.16 4.89
CA ALA A 58 6.28 5.19 3.45
C ALA A 58 7.06 6.44 3.01
N PHE A 59 6.68 7.61 3.54
CA PHE A 59 7.24 8.88 3.09
C PHE A 59 8.15 9.58 4.12
N TRP A 60 8.38 8.96 5.27
CA TRP A 60 9.14 9.53 6.40
C TRP A 60 8.66 10.90 6.88
N LYS A 61 7.35 11.17 6.69
CA LYS A 61 6.68 12.42 7.11
C LYS A 61 5.22 12.15 7.42
N ARG A 62 4.60 13.01 8.23
CA ARG A 62 3.15 12.92 8.48
C ARG A 62 2.35 13.42 7.28
N PRO A 63 1.14 12.88 7.04
CA PRO A 63 0.21 13.48 6.09
C PRO A 63 -0.20 14.86 6.60
N THR A 64 -0.41 15.79 5.67
CA THR A 64 -1.02 17.08 5.97
C THR A 64 -2.55 16.94 5.97
N GLY A 65 -3.26 17.94 6.48
CA GLY A 65 -4.74 17.95 6.45
C GLY A 65 -5.34 17.98 5.04
N GLU A 66 -4.53 18.34 4.03
CA GLU A 66 -4.93 18.35 2.62
C GLU A 66 -4.69 17.02 1.91
N ASP A 67 -3.83 16.15 2.47
CA ASP A 67 -3.57 14.82 1.93
C ASP A 67 -4.72 13.88 2.31
N ARG A 68 -5.52 13.47 1.33
CA ARG A 68 -6.64 12.56 1.56
C ARG A 68 -6.24 11.13 1.22
N ILE A 69 -5.90 10.36 2.24
CA ILE A 69 -5.58 8.94 2.09
C ILE A 69 -6.89 8.15 1.95
N GLU A 70 -7.08 7.49 0.82
CA GLU A 70 -8.28 6.68 0.52
C GLU A 70 -8.13 5.25 1.02
N ALA A 71 -6.93 4.68 0.90
CA ALA A 71 -6.59 3.35 1.38
C ALA A 71 -5.08 3.26 1.64
N ALA A 72 -4.70 2.52 2.68
CA ALA A 72 -3.30 2.23 2.95
C ALA A 72 -3.19 0.86 3.61
N GLU A 73 -2.12 0.14 3.27
CA GLU A 73 -1.85 -1.17 3.84
C GLU A 73 -0.33 -1.42 3.85
N ARG A 74 0.20 -1.84 4.99
CA ARG A 74 1.55 -2.34 5.15
C ARG A 74 1.50 -3.80 5.58
N ARG A 75 2.26 -4.62 4.89
CA ARG A 75 2.40 -6.06 5.13
C ARG A 75 3.82 -6.35 5.56
N GLU A 76 3.97 -7.18 6.58
CA GLU A 76 5.27 -7.66 7.02
C GLU A 76 5.24 -9.18 7.13
N TRP A 77 6.32 -9.80 6.67
CA TRP A 77 6.64 -11.20 6.88
C TRP A 77 7.79 -11.22 7.87
N ALA A 78 7.54 -11.91 8.98
CA ALA A 78 8.47 -12.02 10.08
C ALA A 78 8.55 -13.45 10.57
N ASP A 79 9.73 -13.83 11.01
CA ASP A 79 10.05 -15.10 11.67
C ASP A 79 10.68 -14.79 13.05
N ALA A 80 11.32 -15.80 13.65
CA ALA A 80 11.97 -15.64 14.96
C ALA A 80 13.12 -14.62 14.95
N ASP A 81 13.72 -14.35 13.80
CA ASP A 81 14.86 -13.45 13.62
C ASP A 81 14.43 -12.01 13.29
N GLY A 82 13.13 -11.80 13.06
CA GLY A 82 12.52 -10.50 12.85
C GLY A 82 11.82 -10.38 11.50
N VAL A 83 11.60 -9.14 11.05
CA VAL A 83 11.02 -8.88 9.72
C VAL A 83 12.04 -9.29 8.67
N ASN A 84 11.69 -10.22 7.80
CA ASN A 84 12.52 -10.62 6.67
C ASN A 84 12.11 -9.93 5.36
N ARG A 85 10.84 -9.53 5.25
CA ARG A 85 10.26 -8.83 4.11
C ARG A 85 9.15 -7.91 4.56
N TRP A 86 9.04 -6.76 3.90
CA TRP A 86 7.91 -5.86 4.03
C TRP A 86 7.46 -5.35 2.67
N GLN A 87 6.20 -4.94 2.59
CA GLN A 87 5.62 -4.30 1.41
C GLN A 87 4.51 -3.36 1.86
N TRP A 88 4.37 -2.21 1.22
CA TRP A 88 3.25 -1.31 1.49
C TRP A 88 2.61 -0.80 0.21
N PHE A 89 1.36 -0.38 0.35
CA PHE A 89 0.50 0.15 -0.69
C PHE A 89 -0.26 1.36 -0.13
N ILE A 90 -0.30 2.45 -0.87
CA ILE A 90 -1.09 3.63 -0.51
C ILE A 90 -1.83 4.12 -1.74
N LYS A 91 -3.12 4.46 -1.57
CA LYS A 91 -3.93 5.23 -2.50
C LYS A 91 -4.37 6.51 -1.83
N LEU A 92 -4.09 7.66 -2.45
CA LEU A 92 -4.42 8.96 -1.86
C LEU A 92 -4.66 10.03 -2.93
N LYS A 93 -5.32 11.12 -2.53
CA LYS A 93 -5.37 12.38 -3.29
C LYS A 93 -4.32 13.32 -2.70
N PRO A 94 -3.21 13.60 -3.41
CA PRO A 94 -2.10 14.31 -2.82
C PRO A 94 -2.38 15.81 -2.76
N SER A 95 -1.93 16.46 -1.69
CA SER A 95 -1.82 17.92 -1.65
C SER A 95 -0.79 18.42 -2.67
N ALA A 96 -0.85 19.70 -3.04
CA ALA A 96 0.17 20.31 -3.89
C ALA A 96 1.57 20.19 -3.27
N ALA A 97 1.67 20.32 -1.94
CA ALA A 97 2.93 20.16 -1.21
C ALA A 97 3.48 18.73 -1.32
N LEU A 98 2.62 17.71 -1.27
CA LEU A 98 3.05 16.32 -1.45
C LEU A 98 3.46 16.04 -2.90
N VAL A 99 2.74 16.55 -3.89
CA VAL A 99 3.12 16.43 -5.31
C VAL A 99 4.49 17.05 -5.55
N LYS A 100 4.72 18.29 -5.08
CA LYS A 100 6.01 18.97 -5.17
C LYS A 100 7.12 18.13 -4.55
N HIS A 101 6.92 17.64 -3.33
CA HIS A 101 7.92 16.83 -2.64
C HIS A 101 8.29 15.53 -3.39
N LEU A 102 7.29 14.85 -3.95
CA LEU A 102 7.49 13.56 -4.60
C LEU A 102 8.00 13.68 -6.05
N ARG A 103 7.58 14.72 -6.79
CA ARG A 103 7.90 14.88 -8.22
C ARG A 103 8.96 15.93 -8.50
N GLU A 104 8.82 17.11 -7.92
CA GLU A 104 9.67 18.26 -8.23
C GLU A 104 10.97 18.22 -7.42
N ASP A 105 10.84 18.04 -6.10
CA ASP A 105 11.99 17.88 -5.21
C ASP A 105 12.61 16.48 -5.33
N ASN A 106 11.88 15.54 -5.96
CA ASN A 106 12.26 14.15 -6.22
C ASN A 106 12.93 13.46 -5.02
N ALA A 107 12.26 13.50 -3.86
CA ALA A 107 12.82 13.04 -2.59
C ALA A 107 13.32 11.57 -2.58
N PHE A 108 12.93 10.77 -3.57
CA PHE A 108 13.28 9.35 -3.70
C PHE A 108 14.09 9.03 -4.96
N ASP A 109 14.63 10.05 -5.65
CA ASP A 109 15.42 9.92 -6.89
C ASP A 109 14.72 9.07 -7.97
N LEU A 110 13.39 9.22 -8.08
CA LEU A 110 12.54 8.47 -8.99
C LEU A 110 12.74 8.94 -10.44
N ARG A 111 12.53 8.02 -11.37
CA ARG A 111 12.66 8.24 -12.81
C ARG A 111 11.39 7.82 -13.53
N PRO A 112 11.01 8.49 -14.63
CA PRO A 112 9.90 8.06 -15.46
C PRO A 112 10.08 6.61 -15.93
N SER A 113 9.02 5.81 -15.79
CA SER A 113 8.95 4.42 -16.25
C SER A 113 7.75 4.24 -17.18
N GLY A 114 7.92 3.44 -18.23
CA GLY A 114 6.82 3.07 -19.14
C GLY A 114 5.98 1.88 -18.63
N GLU A 115 6.42 1.24 -17.54
CA GLU A 115 5.79 0.04 -17.02
C GLU A 115 4.70 0.37 -16.00
N ILE A 116 3.50 -0.15 -16.23
CA ILE A 116 2.37 0.00 -15.31
C ILE A 116 2.46 -1.10 -14.26
N PRO A 117 2.30 -0.79 -12.96
CA PRO A 117 2.57 -1.74 -11.91
C PRO A 117 1.56 -2.89 -11.92
N VAL A 118 2.08 -4.09 -12.12
CA VAL A 118 1.51 -5.31 -11.53
C VAL A 118 2.43 -5.67 -10.38
N SER A 119 2.27 -5.01 -9.22
CA SER A 119 2.95 -5.48 -8.02
C SER A 119 2.31 -6.79 -7.60
N ASP A 120 3.10 -7.85 -7.57
CA ASP A 120 2.63 -9.17 -7.18
C ASP A 120 1.99 -9.12 -5.79
N GLY A 121 0.73 -9.58 -5.71
CA GLY A 121 -0.04 -9.56 -4.47
C GLY A 121 -0.64 -8.20 -4.11
N ALA A 122 -0.66 -7.21 -5.01
CA ALA A 122 -1.33 -5.94 -4.75
C ALA A 122 -2.79 -6.12 -4.30
N PRO A 123 -3.27 -5.33 -3.32
CA PRO A 123 -4.69 -5.31 -2.95
C PRO A 123 -5.59 -4.99 -4.14
N SER A 124 -6.83 -5.50 -4.15
CA SER A 124 -7.78 -5.27 -5.26
C SER A 124 -8.08 -3.78 -5.50
N TRP A 125 -7.99 -2.95 -4.46
CA TRP A 125 -8.16 -1.49 -4.53
C TRP A 125 -6.94 -0.75 -5.11
N PHE A 126 -5.78 -1.41 -5.22
CA PHE A 126 -4.54 -0.85 -5.78
C PHE A 126 -4.49 -1.09 -7.28
N SER A 127 -5.33 -0.37 -8.03
CA SER A 127 -5.43 -0.52 -9.48
C SER A 127 -5.64 0.82 -10.21
N PHE A 128 -5.15 0.89 -11.44
CA PHE A 128 -5.35 2.02 -12.35
C PHE A 128 -5.80 1.54 -13.74
N LYS A 129 -6.47 2.44 -14.46
CA LYS A 129 -6.75 2.25 -15.88
C LYS A 129 -5.47 2.51 -16.69
N ARG A 130 -5.14 1.60 -17.61
CA ARG A 130 -3.95 1.74 -18.46
C ARG A 130 -4.10 2.94 -19.41
N GLY A 131 -2.99 3.64 -19.67
CA GLY A 131 -2.93 4.75 -20.63
C GLY A 131 -3.32 6.13 -20.07
N GLU A 132 -3.75 6.21 -18.81
CA GLU A 132 -4.15 7.45 -18.13
C GLU A 132 -3.26 7.80 -16.93
N VAL A 133 -2.03 7.27 -16.92
CA VAL A 133 -1.12 7.39 -15.78
C VAL A 133 0.28 7.79 -16.20
N GLU A 134 0.98 8.43 -15.27
CA GLU A 134 2.41 8.66 -15.27
C GLU A 134 3.03 7.82 -14.16
N VAL A 135 4.07 7.04 -14.48
CA VAL A 135 4.75 6.16 -13.53
C VAL A 135 6.14 6.68 -13.27
N LEU A 136 6.50 6.80 -11.99
CA LEU A 136 7.84 7.10 -11.51
C LEU A 136 8.35 5.92 -10.68
N GLU A 137 9.59 5.51 -10.89
CA GLU A 137 10.20 4.35 -10.25
C GLU A 137 11.60 4.66 -9.75
N ALA A 138 11.96 4.15 -8.58
CA ALA A 138 13.31 4.30 -8.05
C ALA A 138 14.30 3.48 -8.88
N PRO A 139 15.51 3.99 -9.16
CA PRO A 139 16.54 3.27 -9.92
C PRO A 139 17.07 2.05 -9.16
N ARG A 140 16.88 2.00 -7.84
CA ARG A 140 17.23 0.89 -6.95
C ARG A 140 16.07 0.66 -5.98
N GLY A 141 15.80 -0.61 -5.68
CA GLY A 141 14.68 -1.00 -4.82
C GLY A 141 13.40 -1.20 -5.61
N HIS A 142 12.26 -1.05 -4.94
CA HIS A 142 10.95 -1.39 -5.50
C HIS A 142 9.93 -0.25 -5.40
N MET A 143 10.39 0.96 -5.07
CA MET A 143 9.52 2.11 -4.87
C MET A 143 8.99 2.61 -6.20
N ARG A 144 7.66 2.72 -6.28
CA ARG A 144 6.93 3.18 -7.45
C ARG A 144 5.82 4.13 -7.05
N LEU A 145 5.72 5.23 -7.78
CA LEU A 145 4.62 6.18 -7.71
C LEU A 145 3.88 6.19 -9.04
N VAL A 146 2.56 6.15 -8.99
CA VAL A 146 1.70 6.24 -10.16
C VAL A 146 0.72 7.36 -9.97
N PHE A 147 0.89 8.40 -10.77
CA PHE A 147 0.00 9.56 -10.80
C PHE A 147 -1.04 9.39 -11.89
N SER A 148 -2.29 9.75 -11.61
CA SER A 148 -3.25 10.01 -12.67
C SER A 148 -2.77 11.19 -13.53
N LYS A 149 -3.13 11.23 -14.82
CA LYS A 149 -2.77 12.35 -15.72
C LYS A 149 -3.19 13.73 -15.20
N ASP A 150 -4.28 13.80 -14.44
CA ASP A 150 -4.75 15.04 -13.82
C ASP A 150 -4.11 15.33 -12.45
N GLY A 151 -3.20 14.48 -11.99
CA GLY A 151 -2.48 14.61 -10.72
C GLY A 151 -3.33 14.44 -9.46
N LYS A 152 -4.62 14.12 -9.60
CA LYS A 152 -5.56 14.08 -8.46
C LYS A 152 -5.49 12.79 -7.65
N VAL A 153 -4.95 11.72 -8.20
CA VAL A 153 -4.81 10.42 -7.53
C VAL A 153 -3.38 9.95 -7.65
N LEU A 154 -2.84 9.51 -6.51
CA LEU A 154 -1.55 8.86 -6.39
C LEU A 154 -1.75 7.45 -5.84
N LEU A 155 -1.24 6.45 -6.55
CA LEU A 155 -0.90 5.16 -5.95
C LEU A 155 0.60 5.11 -5.70
N ALA A 156 0.98 4.63 -4.52
CA ALA A 156 2.37 4.46 -4.15
C ALA A 156 2.58 3.06 -3.57
N THR A 157 3.69 2.43 -3.91
CA THR A 157 4.08 1.15 -3.33
C THR A 157 5.59 1.07 -3.23
N ASP A 158 6.07 0.34 -2.25
CA ASP A 158 7.46 -0.10 -2.15
C ASP A 158 7.50 -1.43 -1.40
N SER A 159 8.60 -2.13 -1.55
CA SER A 159 8.89 -3.36 -0.83
C SER A 159 10.39 -3.47 -0.57
N GLY A 160 10.74 -4.20 0.48
CA GLY A 160 12.13 -4.45 0.80
C GLY A 160 12.30 -5.66 1.69
N GLY A 161 13.56 -6.06 1.87
CA GLY A 161 13.95 -6.96 2.94
C GLY A 161 13.89 -6.24 4.29
N GLY A 162 13.77 -7.01 5.37
CA GLY A 162 14.10 -6.50 6.69
C GLY A 162 15.56 -6.75 7.05
N PHE A 163 15.93 -6.45 8.30
CA PHE A 163 17.31 -6.55 8.75
C PHE A 163 17.67 -8.01 9.04
N GLN A 164 18.54 -8.61 8.24
CA GLN A 164 19.13 -9.91 8.60
C GLN A 164 20.17 -9.72 9.71
N GLN A 165 19.96 -10.34 10.87
CA GLN A 165 21.03 -10.47 11.87
C GLN A 165 22.01 -11.54 11.36
N GLY A 166 23.11 -11.10 10.74
CA GLY A 166 23.99 -12.06 10.06
C GLY A 166 25.34 -11.55 9.56
N VAL A 167 25.82 -10.39 9.98
CA VAL A 167 27.27 -10.29 10.20
C VAL A 167 27.50 -10.88 11.57
N SER A 168 27.89 -12.15 11.61
CA SER A 168 28.75 -12.62 12.69
C SER A 168 29.74 -11.50 12.91
N HIS A 169 29.75 -10.88 14.09
CA HIS A 169 30.95 -10.18 14.51
C HIS A 169 32.04 -11.23 14.33
N THR A 170 32.87 -11.07 13.29
CA THR A 170 34.13 -11.79 13.21
C THR A 170 34.71 -11.65 14.61
N PRO A 171 35.01 -12.72 15.36
CA PRO A 171 35.59 -12.57 16.68
C PRO A 171 36.72 -11.59 16.51
N GLN A 172 36.53 -10.41 17.11
CA GLN A 172 37.47 -9.30 17.00
C GLN A 172 38.80 -9.91 17.35
N SER A 173 39.69 -10.07 16.36
CA SER A 173 41.01 -10.67 16.57
C SER A 173 41.55 -10.00 17.82
N ALA A 174 41.85 -10.81 18.83
CA ALA A 174 42.34 -10.32 20.11
C ALA A 174 43.40 -9.26 19.83
N PRO A 175 43.36 -8.09 20.49
CA PRO A 175 44.31 -7.03 20.22
C PRO A 175 45.72 -7.62 20.33
N ALA A 176 46.49 -7.51 19.24
CA ALA A 176 47.91 -7.82 19.28
C ALA A 176 48.54 -6.99 20.42
N PRO A 177 49.51 -7.54 21.17
CA PRO A 177 50.17 -6.78 22.22
C PRO A 177 50.79 -5.52 21.60
N VAL A 178 50.32 -4.36 22.06
CA VAL A 178 50.81 -3.04 21.65
C VAL A 178 52.25 -2.87 22.15
N PRO A 179 53.22 -2.53 21.29
CA PRO A 179 54.45 -1.93 21.76
C PRO A 179 54.16 -0.47 22.17
N ASP A 180 54.47 -0.15 23.42
CA ASP A 180 54.38 1.20 23.98
C ASP A 180 55.20 2.19 23.16
N THR A 181 54.59 3.08 22.35
CA THR A 181 55.12 4.46 22.19
C THR A 181 54.18 5.46 21.49
N VAL A 182 54.05 6.61 22.16
CA VAL A 182 53.68 7.98 21.71
C VAL A 182 52.19 8.34 21.58
N GLN A 183 51.72 9.03 22.63
CA GLN A 183 50.47 9.75 22.75
C GLN A 183 50.37 10.95 21.78
N GLY A 184 49.36 10.94 20.91
CA GLY A 184 48.77 12.13 20.30
C GLY A 184 47.31 12.24 20.76
N ARG A 185 47.07 12.70 21.99
CA ARG A 185 45.72 12.86 22.54
C ARG A 185 45.22 14.28 22.27
N LEU A 186 44.12 14.41 21.55
CA LEU A 186 43.33 15.64 21.51
C LEU A 186 42.91 16.02 22.95
N PRO A 187 42.92 17.31 23.32
CA PRO A 187 42.62 17.74 24.69
C PRO A 187 41.15 17.45 25.04
N VAL A 188 40.96 16.67 26.10
CA VAL A 188 39.69 16.50 26.81
C VAL A 188 39.56 17.58 27.87
N THR A 189 39.10 18.77 27.49
CA THR A 189 38.62 19.76 28.44
C THR A 189 37.15 20.08 28.14
N SER A 190 36.30 19.89 29.15
CA SER A 190 34.88 20.25 29.08
C SER A 190 34.71 21.76 28.86
N PRO A 191 33.68 22.20 28.12
CA PRO A 191 33.45 23.63 27.90
C PRO A 191 33.09 24.34 29.22
N PRO A 192 33.52 25.61 29.41
CA PRO A 192 33.22 26.37 30.62
C PRO A 192 31.72 26.67 30.74
N LYS A 193 31.18 26.58 31.96
CA LYS A 193 29.81 26.99 32.28
C LYS A 193 29.66 28.52 32.18
N PRO A 194 28.54 29.03 31.64
CA PRO A 194 28.25 30.46 31.68
C PRO A 194 27.94 30.90 33.12
N ASN A 195 28.44 32.07 33.50
CA ASN A 195 28.17 32.70 34.79
C ASN A 195 26.83 33.46 34.75
N PRO A 196 26.07 33.54 35.86
CA PRO A 196 24.86 34.36 35.96
C PRO A 196 25.15 35.87 35.98
#